data_AF-A0A8T6VDZ0-F1
#
_entry.id   AF-A0A8T6VDZ0-F1
#
_cell.length_a   1.000
_cell.length_b   1.000
_cell.length_c   1.000
_cell.angle_alpha   90.00
_cell.angle_beta   90.00
_cell.angle_gamma   90.00
#
_symmetry.space_group_name_H-M   'P 1'
#
loop_
_entity.id
_entity.type
_entity.pdbx_description
1 polymer ?
#
loop_
_entity_poly.entity_id
_entity_poly.type
_entity_poly.pdbx_seq_one_letter_code
_entity_poly.pdbx_strand_id
1 'polypeptide(L)'
;KAAIVTGKNSPLLYAESAALLNATKILAGIPDEVDVIAPNVIRSIAHLKTTIRLSNTSLDVKEVLNALAASAVSDETSHRCLEALDKLRGCEMHTTHLMNKGNENTLNQIGLNLTTDARLPFPGG
;
A
#
# COMPACT_ATOMS: atom_id res chain seq x y z
N LYS A 1 1.69 20.59 -7.19
CA LYS A 1 0.27 20.81 -6.80
C LYS A 1 -0.01 19.85 -5.65
N ALA A 2 -0.50 20.31 -4.51
CA ALA A 2 -0.88 19.40 -3.43
C ALA A 2 -2.14 18.64 -3.86
N ALA A 3 -2.11 17.31 -3.83
CA ALA A 3 -3.23 16.45 -4.15
C ALA A 3 -3.54 15.58 -2.93
N ILE A 4 -4.81 15.54 -2.54
CA ILE A 4 -5.28 14.61 -1.50
C ILE A 4 -5.66 13.32 -2.20
N VAL A 5 -5.01 12.22 -1.82
CA VAL A 5 -5.29 10.89 -2.34
C VAL A 5 -5.85 10.05 -1.22
N THR A 6 -6.91 9.31 -1.52
CA THR A 6 -7.61 8.48 -0.52
C THR A 6 -7.47 7.00 -0.85
N GLY A 7 -7.59 6.19 0.19
CA GLY A 7 -7.67 4.74 0.12
C GLY A 7 -8.70 4.23 1.10
N LYS A 8 -9.24 3.04 0.84
CA LYS A 8 -10.24 2.40 1.69
C LYS A 8 -9.95 0.91 1.79
N ASN A 9 -10.32 0.32 2.91
CA ASN A 9 -10.26 -1.13 3.06
C ASN A 9 -11.16 -1.79 2.02
N SER A 10 -10.66 -2.89 1.46
CA SER A 10 -11.36 -3.74 0.52
C SER A 10 -11.00 -5.19 0.79
N PRO A 11 -11.71 -6.17 0.18
CA PRO A 11 -11.31 -7.56 0.29
C PRO A 11 -9.87 -7.81 -0.18
N LEU A 12 -9.36 -7.00 -1.11
CA LEU A 12 -8.04 -7.16 -1.71
C LEU A 12 -6.94 -6.38 -0.97
N LEU A 13 -7.20 -5.14 -0.56
CA LEU A 13 -6.20 -4.20 -0.03
C LEU A 13 -6.62 -3.58 1.29
N TYR A 14 -5.65 -3.39 2.19
CA TYR A 14 -5.81 -2.45 3.29
C TYR A 14 -5.86 -0.99 2.78
N ALA A 15 -6.47 -0.11 3.58
CA ALA A 15 -6.72 1.28 3.20
C ALA A 15 -5.42 2.05 2.88
N GLU A 16 -4.39 1.87 3.71
CA GLU A 16 -3.07 2.46 3.51
C GLU A 16 -2.36 1.91 2.26
N SER A 17 -2.52 0.62 1.96
CA SER A 17 -1.99 0.00 0.74
C SER A 17 -2.67 0.57 -0.51
N ALA A 18 -3.99 0.73 -0.45
CA ALA A 18 -4.77 1.34 -1.54
C ALA A 18 -4.39 2.81 -1.76
N ALA A 19 -4.28 3.58 -0.67
CA ALA A 19 -3.87 4.98 -0.74
C ALA A 19 -2.47 5.13 -1.34
N LEU A 20 -1.52 4.29 -0.93
CA LEU A 20 -0.16 4.25 -1.47
C LEU A 20 -0.18 3.97 -2.98
N LEU A 21 -0.90 2.94 -3.41
CA LEU A 21 -0.98 2.55 -4.83
C LEU A 21 -1.60 3.67 -5.67
N ASN A 22 -2.70 4.27 -5.21
CA ASN A 22 -3.37 5.37 -5.88
C ASN A 22 -2.45 6.60 -6.02
N ALA A 23 -1.74 6.95 -4.94
CA ALA A 23 -0.83 8.09 -4.96
C ALA A 23 0.31 7.87 -5.95
N THR A 24 0.85 6.66 -5.96
CA THR A 24 1.93 6.26 -6.87
C THR A 24 1.49 6.29 -8.34
N LYS A 25 0.28 5.81 -8.64
CA LYS A 25 -0.32 5.91 -9.98
C LYS A 25 -0.45 7.36 -10.45
N ILE A 26 -0.97 8.24 -9.59
CA ILE A 26 -1.08 9.68 -9.89
C ILE A 26 0.29 10.30 -10.17
N LEU A 27 1.30 10.01 -9.36
CA LEU A 27 2.67 10.53 -9.51
C LEU A 27 3.40 10.00 -10.74
N ALA A 28 3.03 8.81 -11.20
CA ALA A 28 3.51 8.20 -12.43
C ALA A 28 2.70 8.63 -13.67
N GLY A 29 1.58 9.34 -13.50
CA GLY A 29 0.70 9.74 -14.61
C GLY A 29 -0.08 8.56 -15.21
N ILE A 30 -0.49 7.61 -14.37
CA ILE A 30 -1.21 6.39 -14.75
C ILE A 30 -2.69 6.56 -14.35
N PRO A 31 -3.65 6.30 -15.27
CA PRO A 31 -5.07 6.37 -14.97
C PRO A 31 -5.52 5.39 -13.87
N ASP A 32 -6.59 5.73 -13.15
CA ASP A 32 -7.08 4.95 -12.01
C ASP A 32 -7.65 3.58 -12.42
N GLU A 33 -8.15 3.46 -13.64
CA GLU A 33 -8.65 2.20 -14.21
C GLU A 33 -7.55 1.21 -14.60
N VAL A 34 -6.27 1.62 -14.60
CA VAL A 34 -5.16 0.74 -14.97
C VAL A 34 -4.67 -0.04 -13.75
N ASP A 35 -4.71 -1.37 -13.85
CA ASP A 35 -4.13 -2.26 -12.86
C ASP A 35 -2.60 -2.28 -12.99
N VAL A 36 -1.90 -1.90 -11.92
CA VAL A 36 -0.42 -1.86 -11.85
C VAL A 36 0.17 -3.02 -11.05
N ILE A 37 -0.67 -3.98 -10.66
CA ILE A 37 -0.23 -5.23 -10.06
C ILE A 37 -0.85 -6.35 -10.90
N ALA A 38 0.00 -7.21 -11.44
CA ALA A 38 -0.47 -8.25 -12.34
C ALA A 38 -1.40 -9.23 -11.59
N PRO A 39 -2.56 -9.60 -12.15
CA PRO A 39 -3.53 -10.46 -11.47
C PRO A 39 -2.99 -11.82 -11.06
N ASN A 40 -2.02 -12.37 -11.81
CA ASN A 40 -1.34 -13.60 -11.45
C ASN A 40 -0.49 -13.45 -10.17
N VAL A 41 0.19 -12.32 -10.00
CA VAL A 41 0.96 -12.01 -8.77
C VAL A 41 0.04 -11.93 -7.56
N ILE A 42 -1.10 -11.24 -7.68
CA ILE A 42 -2.13 -11.17 -6.63
C ILE A 42 -2.60 -12.58 -6.25
N ARG A 43 -2.96 -13.41 -7.24
CA ARG A 43 -3.41 -14.79 -7.00
C ARG A 43 -2.34 -15.63 -6.31
N SER A 44 -1.07 -15.48 -6.69
CA SER A 44 0.04 -16.20 -6.05
C SER A 44 0.21 -15.81 -4.59
N ILE A 45 0.12 -14.53 -4.24
CA ILE A 45 0.20 -14.08 -2.84
C ILE A 45 -1.01 -14.56 -2.04
N ALA A 46 -2.22 -14.43 -2.58
CA ALA A 46 -3.44 -14.93 -1.93
C ALA A 46 -3.38 -16.45 -1.69
N HIS A 47 -2.87 -17.21 -2.67
CA HIS A 47 -2.65 -18.64 -2.52
C HIS A 47 -1.61 -18.95 -1.44
N LEU A 48 -0.48 -18.22 -1.41
CA LEU A 48 0.52 -18.36 -0.35
C LEU A 48 -0.11 -18.18 1.03
N LYS A 49 -0.81 -17.07 1.27
CA LYS A 49 -1.49 -16.78 2.54
C LYS A 49 -2.43 -17.90 2.98
N THR A 50 -3.21 -18.42 2.03
CA THR A 50 -4.14 -19.53 2.28
C THR A 50 -3.38 -20.80 2.68
N THR A 51 -2.31 -21.13 1.96
CA THR A 51 -1.47 -22.31 2.21
C THR A 51 -0.80 -22.26 3.58
N ILE A 52 -0.34 -21.09 4.03
CA ILE A 52 0.24 -20.91 5.37
C ILE A 52 -0.79 -20.55 6.46
N ARG A 53 -2.10 -20.62 6.13
CA ARG A 53 -3.23 -20.40 7.05
C ARG A 53 -3.21 -19.04 7.76
N LEU A 54 -2.80 -18.00 7.04
CA LEU A 54 -2.95 -16.63 7.52
C LEU A 54 -4.43 -16.23 7.54
N SER A 55 -4.87 -15.59 8.63
CA SER A 55 -6.25 -15.16 8.82
C SER A 55 -6.59 -13.89 8.04
N ASN A 56 -5.59 -13.09 7.65
CA ASN A 56 -5.76 -11.88 6.88
C ASN A 56 -5.62 -12.16 5.37
N THR A 57 -6.66 -11.89 4.59
CA THR A 57 -6.65 -12.09 3.14
C THR A 57 -6.19 -10.85 2.38
N SER A 58 -6.50 -9.65 2.88
CA SER A 58 -6.12 -8.37 2.27
C SER A 58 -4.60 -8.16 2.29
N LEU A 59 -4.07 -7.59 1.21
CA LEU A 59 -2.66 -7.27 1.04
C LEU A 59 -2.27 -6.05 1.86
N ASP A 60 -1.25 -6.22 2.67
CA ASP A 60 -0.62 -5.15 3.45
C ASP A 60 0.33 -4.30 2.59
N VAL A 61 0.91 -3.26 3.17
CA VAL A 61 1.75 -2.31 2.42
C VAL A 61 2.97 -3.01 1.82
N LYS A 62 3.61 -3.89 2.60
CA LYS A 62 4.81 -4.60 2.17
C LYS A 62 4.48 -5.59 1.05
N GLU A 63 3.35 -6.27 1.15
CA GLU A 63 2.90 -7.21 0.12
C GLU A 63 2.54 -6.50 -1.18
N VAL A 64 1.89 -5.33 -1.10
CA VAL A 64 1.63 -4.49 -2.28
C VAL A 64 2.94 -4.03 -2.94
N LEU A 65 3.93 -3.60 -2.17
CA LEU A 65 5.23 -3.20 -2.71
C LEU A 65 5.96 -4.36 -3.39
N ASN A 66 5.98 -5.54 -2.75
CA ASN A 66 6.57 -6.73 -3.34
C ASN A 66 5.83 -7.17 -4.61
N ALA A 67 4.50 -7.07 -4.62
CA ALA A 67 3.68 -7.41 -5.77
C ALA A 67 3.90 -6.42 -6.94
N LEU A 68 4.02 -5.13 -6.64
CA LEU A 68 4.35 -4.08 -7.60
C LEU A 68 5.74 -4.32 -8.19
N ALA A 69 6.75 -4.61 -7.35
CA ALA A 69 8.10 -4.92 -7.79
C ALA A 69 8.16 -6.16 -8.69
N ALA A 70 7.41 -7.22 -8.34
CA ALA A 70 7.31 -8.41 -9.19
C ALA A 70 6.62 -8.11 -10.54
N SER A 71 5.59 -7.26 -10.55
CA SER A 71 4.87 -6.87 -11.76
C SER A 71 5.75 -5.98 -12.66
N ALA A 72 6.56 -5.11 -12.06
CA ALA A 72 7.50 -4.22 -12.74
C ALA A 72 8.58 -4.95 -13.56
N VAL A 73 8.82 -6.24 -13.31
CA VAL A 73 9.77 -7.05 -14.10
C VAL A 73 9.31 -7.21 -15.55
N SER A 74 7.99 -7.25 -15.79
CA SER A 74 7.43 -7.50 -17.13
C SER A 74 6.42 -6.44 -17.59
N ASP A 75 6.13 -5.42 -16.78
CA ASP A 75 5.19 -4.36 -17.11
C ASP A 75 5.79 -2.97 -16.83
N GLU A 76 5.94 -2.18 -17.90
CA GLU A 76 6.54 -0.84 -17.83
C GLU A 76 5.68 0.13 -17.01
N THR A 77 4.36 -0.05 -16.99
CA THR A 77 3.44 0.77 -16.20
C THR A 77 3.68 0.57 -14.70
N SER A 78 3.80 -0.68 -14.28
CA SER A 78 4.16 -1.09 -12.91
C SER A 78 5.55 -0.58 -12.52
N HIS A 79 6.51 -0.63 -13.45
CA HIS A 79 7.85 -0.09 -13.24
C HIS A 79 7.84 1.43 -13.00
N ARG A 80 7.08 2.19 -13.80
CA ARG A 80 6.90 3.64 -13.59
C ARG A 80 6.28 3.97 -12.24
N CYS A 81 5.35 3.15 -11.76
CA CYS A 81 4.84 3.25 -10.40
C CYS A 81 5.95 3.02 -9.37
N LEU A 82 6.73 1.96 -9.50
CA LEU A 82 7.82 1.66 -8.57
C LEU A 82 8.80 2.83 -8.43
N GLU A 83 9.20 3.44 -9.55
CA GLU A 83 10.07 4.63 -9.57
C GLU A 83 9.41 5.87 -8.95
N ALA A 84 8.09 6.00 -9.03
CA ALA A 84 7.36 7.13 -8.47
C ALA A 84 7.27 7.12 -6.94
N LEU A 85 7.59 6.00 -6.27
CA LEU A 85 7.55 5.88 -4.81
C LEU A 85 8.47 6.90 -4.11
N ASP A 86 9.64 7.21 -4.68
CA ASP A 86 10.59 8.17 -4.09
C ASP A 86 10.00 9.57 -3.95
N LYS A 87 9.06 9.94 -4.83
CA LYS A 87 8.35 11.23 -4.80
C LYS A 87 7.38 11.36 -3.62
N LEU A 88 7.14 10.29 -2.86
CA LEU A 88 6.32 10.30 -1.64
C LEU A 88 7.11 10.71 -0.40
N ARG A 89 8.44 10.79 -0.47
CA ARG A 89 9.26 11.20 0.67
C ARG A 89 8.88 12.60 1.15
N GLY A 90 8.58 12.72 2.43
CA GLY A 90 8.15 13.97 3.07
C GLY A 90 6.65 14.26 2.94
N CYS A 91 5.87 13.43 2.23
CA CYS A 91 4.41 13.55 2.20
C CYS A 91 3.79 13.07 3.52
N GLU A 92 2.58 13.55 3.81
CA GLU A 92 1.81 13.15 4.98
C GLU A 92 0.78 12.07 4.63
N MET A 93 0.62 11.10 5.51
CA MET A 93 -0.47 10.12 5.46
C MET A 93 -1.20 10.09 6.79
N HIS A 94 -2.52 10.19 6.73
CA HIS A 94 -3.38 10.14 7.90
C HIS A 94 -4.30 8.92 7.84
N THR A 95 -4.48 8.21 8.96
CA THR A 95 -5.39 7.07 9.06
C THR A 95 -6.46 7.26 10.14
N THR A 96 -7.67 6.78 9.84
CA THR A 96 -8.80 6.76 10.78
C THR A 96 -8.75 5.60 11.79
N HIS A 97 -7.72 4.75 11.73
CA HIS A 97 -7.58 3.55 12.53
C HIS A 97 -6.12 3.30 12.92
N LEU A 98 -5.91 2.50 13.97
CA LEU A 98 -4.58 2.14 14.42
C LEU A 98 -3.97 1.17 13.41
N MET A 99 -2.94 1.63 12.71
CA MET A 99 -2.21 0.81 11.76
C MET A 99 -1.41 -0.27 12.48
N ASN A 100 -1.23 -1.43 11.86
CA ASN A 100 -0.31 -2.42 12.40
C ASN A 100 1.15 -1.92 12.26
N LYS A 101 2.02 -2.35 13.18
CA LYS A 101 3.45 -1.96 13.21
C LYS A 101 4.20 -2.27 11.91
N GLY A 102 3.81 -3.33 11.20
CA GLY A 102 4.46 -3.73 9.95
C GLY A 102 4.25 -2.69 8.85
N ASN A 103 3.01 -2.24 8.68
CA ASN A 103 2.65 -1.20 7.72
C ASN A 103 3.24 0.15 8.11
N GLU A 104 3.18 0.52 9.39
CA GLU A 104 3.75 1.77 9.89
C GLU A 104 5.26 1.85 9.61
N ASN A 105 6.00 0.79 9.95
CA ASN A 105 7.43 0.71 9.68
C ASN A 105 7.75 0.81 8.18
N THR A 106 6.96 0.14 7.34
CA THR A 106 7.18 0.14 5.89
C THR A 106 6.94 1.53 5.29
N LEU A 107 5.86 2.21 5.67
CA LEU A 107 5.57 3.56 5.19
C LEU A 107 6.58 4.59 5.72
N ASN A 108 7.05 4.45 6.96
CA ASN A 108 8.13 5.26 7.50
C ASN A 108 9.45 5.07 6.71
N GLN A 109 9.75 3.85 6.27
CA GLN A 109 10.92 3.58 5.41
C GLN A 109 10.81 4.22 4.03
N ILE A 110 9.59 4.36 3.50
CA ILE A 110 9.31 5.13 2.27
C ILE A 110 9.44 6.65 2.53
N GLY A 111 9.56 7.08 3.79
CA GLY A 111 9.73 8.49 4.17
C GLY A 111 8.42 9.26 4.29
N LEU A 112 7.30 8.57 4.54
CA LEU A 112 6.01 9.21 4.82
C LEU A 112 5.92 9.64 6.29
N ASN A 113 5.30 10.80 6.52
CA ASN A 113 4.96 11.29 7.86
C ASN A 113 3.57 10.80 8.24
N LEU A 114 3.48 9.93 9.24
CA LEU A 114 2.24 9.26 9.61
C LEU A 114 1.53 9.94 10.77
N THR A 115 0.20 10.07 10.67
CA THR A 115 -0.67 10.49 11.78
C THR A 115 -1.92 9.59 11.84
N THR A 116 -2.57 9.51 13.00
CA THR A 116 -3.77 8.69 13.16
C THR A 116 -4.78 9.30 14.13
N ASP A 117 -6.07 9.13 13.86
CA ASP A 117 -7.16 9.42 14.79
C ASP A 117 -7.28 8.38 15.92
N ALA A 118 -6.58 7.25 15.79
CA ALA A 118 -6.70 6.16 16.73
C ALA A 118 -6.21 6.56 18.13
N ARG A 119 -7.06 6.32 19.13
CA ARG A 119 -6.69 6.46 20.52
C ARG A 119 -5.91 5.23 20.93
N LEU A 120 -4.64 5.41 21.29
CA LEU A 120 -3.83 4.32 21.84
C LEU A 120 -4.47 3.85 23.15
N PRO A 121 -4.71 2.55 23.33
CA PRO A 121 -5.12 2.03 24.63
C PRO A 121 -3.99 2.30 25.62
N PHE A 122 -4.26 3.09 26.65
CA PHE A 122 -3.31 3.28 27.75
C PHE A 122 -3.15 1.94 28.48
N PRO A 123 -1.92 1.44 28.70
CA PRO A 123 -1.71 0.25 29.51
C PRO A 123 -2.07 0.61 30.97
N GLY A 124 -3.25 0.18 31.43
CA GLY A 124 -3.68 0.31 32.83
C GLY A 124 -5.08 0.87 33.09
N GLY A 125 -5.97 0.92 32.10
CA GLY A 125 -7.40 1.22 32.29
C GLY A 125 -8.27 -0.03 32.30
#